data_AF-A0A432DYV6-F1
#
_entry.id   AF-A0A432DYV6-F1
#
_cell.length_a   1.000
_cell.length_b   1.000
_cell.length_c   1.000
_cell.angle_alpha   90.00
_cell.angle_beta   90.00
_cell.angle_gamma   90.00
#
_symmetry.space_group_name_H-M   'P 1'
#
loop_
_entity.id
_entity.type
_entity.pdbx_description
1 polymer ?
#
loop_
_entity_poly.entity_id
_entity_poly.type
_entity_poly.pdbx_seq_one_letter_code
_entity_poly.pdbx_strand_id
1 'polypeptide(L)'
;MEAKQLQKLFTHLEEVIIWRINNSSEDFNTGAPEFNTHDHEGFQLGNYISGKELTHQEVVILLMALVPRLDPSLLKRIYLEFPGNELFDFCATNDNGRLFNPTIQAVQYILGGDSISERLAALDYLGPDSVLIKEEILVFSTHEHTAINSQINVHHEAFNKIIFGVELLPKMSNDFPAEQIHTLRSWSDLILPQATLDELQSIEGWYNSSHILMEDWACRKT
;
A
#
# COMPACT_ATOMS: atom_id res chain seq x y z
N MET A 1 -11.93 6.93 -19.98
CA MET A 1 -10.68 6.30 -20.44
C MET A 1 -10.03 5.55 -19.29
N GLU A 2 -9.86 6.21 -18.13
CA GLU A 2 -9.32 5.63 -16.90
C GLU A 2 -10.03 4.35 -16.44
N ALA A 3 -11.37 4.31 -16.41
CA ALA A 3 -12.10 3.10 -15.97
C ALA A 3 -11.76 1.84 -16.78
N LYS A 4 -11.50 1.99 -18.08
CA LYS A 4 -11.11 0.86 -18.95
C LYS A 4 -9.68 0.40 -18.66
N GLN A 5 -8.79 1.33 -18.30
CA GLN A 5 -7.40 0.99 -17.95
C GLN A 5 -7.30 0.38 -16.54
N LEU A 6 -8.08 0.90 -15.59
CA LEU A 6 -8.23 0.28 -14.27
C LEU A 6 -8.74 -1.15 -14.38
N GLN A 7 -9.76 -1.38 -15.22
CA GLN A 7 -10.28 -2.72 -15.48
C GLN A 7 -9.18 -3.65 -16.02
N LYS A 8 -8.28 -3.18 -16.91
CA LYS A 8 -7.18 -4.00 -17.42
C LYS A 8 -6.24 -4.48 -16.31
N LEU A 9 -5.96 -3.66 -15.30
CA LEU A 9 -5.12 -4.10 -14.16
C LEU A 9 -5.80 -5.21 -13.37
N PHE A 10 -7.11 -5.10 -13.13
CA PHE A 10 -7.85 -6.16 -12.42
C PHE A 10 -8.06 -7.41 -13.27
N THR A 11 -8.17 -7.28 -14.60
CA THR A 11 -8.13 -8.42 -15.52
C THR A 11 -6.77 -9.11 -15.47
N HIS A 12 -5.67 -8.35 -15.45
CA HIS A 12 -4.33 -8.91 -15.28
C HIS A 12 -4.19 -9.66 -13.95
N LEU A 13 -4.69 -9.08 -12.86
CA LEU A 13 -4.70 -9.75 -11.56
C LEU A 13 -5.48 -11.08 -11.62
N GLU A 14 -6.66 -11.08 -12.25
CA GLU A 14 -7.48 -12.28 -12.44
C GLU A 14 -6.73 -13.34 -13.27
N GLU A 15 -6.06 -12.95 -14.35
CA GLU A 15 -5.21 -13.84 -15.16
C GLU A 15 -4.07 -14.46 -14.34
N VAL A 16 -3.39 -13.66 -13.50
CA VAL A 16 -2.32 -14.15 -12.61
C VAL A 16 -2.86 -15.14 -11.58
N ILE A 17 -4.01 -14.85 -10.96
CA ILE A 17 -4.62 -15.74 -9.97
C ILE A 17 -5.04 -17.07 -10.63
N ILE A 18 -5.70 -17.01 -11.78
CA ILE A 18 -6.10 -18.19 -12.55
C ILE A 18 -4.88 -18.98 -13.00
N TRP A 19 -3.83 -18.31 -13.47
CA TRP A 19 -2.57 -18.96 -13.82
C TRP A 19 -2.00 -19.71 -12.61
N ARG A 20 -1.94 -19.08 -11.42
CA ARG A 20 -1.43 -19.73 -10.22
C ARG A 20 -2.25 -20.95 -9.82
N ILE A 21 -3.58 -20.86 -9.90
CA ILE A 21 -4.49 -21.97 -9.60
C ILE A 21 -4.18 -23.18 -10.49
N ASN A 22 -3.85 -22.95 -11.76
CA ASN A 22 -3.56 -24.02 -12.73
C ASN A 22 -2.10 -24.48 -12.72
N ASN A 23 -1.17 -23.65 -12.23
CA ASN A 23 0.28 -23.88 -12.27
C ASN A 23 0.90 -23.69 -10.88
N SER A 24 0.45 -24.49 -9.91
CA SER A 24 0.85 -24.34 -8.51
C SER A 24 2.35 -24.55 -8.28
N SER A 25 3.02 -25.34 -9.12
CA SER A 25 4.45 -25.65 -8.96
C SER A 25 5.39 -24.78 -9.82
N GLU A 26 4.87 -23.89 -10.65
CA GLU A 26 5.69 -23.05 -11.54
C GLU A 26 6.24 -21.80 -10.83
N ASP A 27 7.47 -21.42 -11.17
CA ASP A 27 8.09 -20.20 -10.66
C ASP A 27 7.39 -18.96 -11.23
N PHE A 28 7.03 -18.04 -10.34
CA PHE A 28 6.28 -16.84 -10.70
C PHE A 28 7.01 -15.93 -11.69
N ASN A 29 8.34 -15.80 -11.57
CA ASN A 29 9.11 -14.89 -12.41
C ASN A 29 9.22 -15.37 -13.86
N THR A 30 8.94 -16.65 -14.11
CA THR A 30 9.13 -17.26 -15.44
C THR A 30 7.83 -17.71 -16.09
N GLY A 31 6.83 -18.13 -15.31
CA GLY A 31 5.57 -18.66 -15.83
C GLY A 31 4.38 -17.70 -15.75
N ALA A 32 4.38 -16.73 -14.83
CA ALA A 32 3.22 -15.87 -14.63
C ALA A 32 2.97 -14.95 -15.84
N PRO A 33 1.71 -14.55 -16.10
CA PRO A 33 1.40 -13.54 -17.11
C PRO A 33 2.26 -12.29 -16.92
N GLU A 34 3.02 -11.92 -17.94
CA GLU A 34 3.97 -10.81 -17.88
C GLU A 34 3.25 -9.49 -17.60
N PHE A 35 3.82 -8.66 -16.72
CA PHE A 35 3.33 -7.31 -16.45
C PHE A 35 4.33 -6.27 -16.93
N ASN A 36 3.91 -5.43 -17.88
CA ASN A 36 4.71 -4.30 -18.32
C ASN A 36 4.08 -2.98 -17.83
N THR A 37 4.79 -2.27 -16.97
CA THR A 37 4.32 -1.01 -16.37
C THR A 37 3.91 0.03 -17.40
N HIS A 38 4.62 0.11 -18.53
CA HIS A 38 4.39 1.08 -19.60
C HIS A 38 3.04 0.88 -20.31
N ASP A 39 2.52 -0.35 -20.35
CA ASP A 39 1.24 -0.66 -21.01
C ASP A 39 0.03 -0.16 -20.20
N HIS A 40 0.27 0.24 -18.95
CA HIS A 40 -0.72 0.72 -18.00
C HIS A 40 -0.56 2.21 -17.67
N GLU A 41 0.23 2.98 -18.42
CA GLU A 41 0.34 4.43 -18.21
C GLU A 41 -0.87 5.21 -18.75
N GLY A 42 -1.02 6.46 -18.29
CA GLY A 42 -2.06 7.38 -18.76
C GLY A 42 -3.30 7.47 -17.85
N PHE A 43 -3.24 6.89 -16.65
CA PHE A 43 -4.21 7.10 -15.58
C PHE A 43 -3.55 7.01 -14.20
N GLN A 44 -4.22 7.50 -13.16
CA GLN A 44 -3.63 7.76 -11.85
C GLN A 44 -2.90 6.56 -11.23
N LEU A 45 -3.56 5.40 -11.09
CA LEU A 45 -2.96 4.20 -10.50
C LEU A 45 -1.79 3.66 -11.35
N GLY A 46 -1.93 3.65 -12.67
CA GLY A 46 -0.86 3.21 -13.57
C GLY A 46 0.38 4.11 -13.49
N ASN A 47 0.18 5.44 -13.49
CA ASN A 47 1.25 6.41 -13.31
C ASN A 47 1.91 6.28 -11.92
N TYR A 48 1.15 5.96 -10.89
CA TYR A 48 1.68 5.70 -9.55
C TYR A 48 2.57 4.45 -9.52
N ILE A 49 2.11 3.35 -10.14
CA ILE A 49 2.88 2.10 -10.26
C ILE A 49 4.21 2.37 -10.99
N SER A 50 4.15 3.04 -12.15
CA SER A 50 5.34 3.37 -12.95
C SER A 50 6.28 4.32 -12.19
N GLY A 51 5.74 5.38 -11.58
CA GLY A 51 6.54 6.38 -10.85
C GLY A 51 7.19 5.88 -9.55
N LYS A 52 6.68 4.79 -8.97
CA LYS A 52 7.30 4.09 -7.83
C LYS A 52 8.18 2.91 -8.25
N GLU A 53 8.30 2.66 -9.56
CA GLU A 53 9.08 1.55 -10.12
C GLU A 53 8.72 0.19 -9.50
N LEU A 54 7.43 -0.03 -9.22
CA LEU A 54 6.98 -1.26 -8.56
C LEU A 54 7.24 -2.48 -9.44
N THR A 55 7.81 -3.52 -8.85
CA THR A 55 7.99 -4.83 -9.48
C THR A 55 6.65 -5.51 -9.73
N HIS A 56 6.62 -6.50 -10.62
CA HIS A 56 5.39 -7.24 -10.93
C HIS A 56 4.76 -7.87 -9.68
N GLN A 57 5.57 -8.43 -8.78
CA GLN A 57 5.12 -8.96 -7.50
C GLN A 57 4.46 -7.88 -6.64
N GLU A 58 5.10 -6.72 -6.49
CA GLU A 58 4.56 -5.61 -5.71
C GLU A 58 3.25 -5.08 -6.30
N VAL A 59 3.14 -5.06 -7.63
CA VAL A 59 1.89 -4.72 -8.32
C VAL A 59 0.79 -5.73 -8.00
N VAL A 60 1.07 -7.03 -8.05
CA VAL A 60 0.08 -8.06 -7.68
C VAL A 60 -0.35 -7.89 -6.23
N ILE A 61 0.58 -7.65 -5.30
CA ILE A 61 0.26 -7.40 -3.88
C ILE A 61 -0.62 -6.16 -3.72
N LEU A 62 -0.27 -5.06 -4.38
CA LEU A 62 -1.04 -3.82 -4.34
C LEU A 62 -2.46 -4.02 -4.89
N LEU A 63 -2.60 -4.71 -6.02
CA LEU A 63 -3.90 -4.98 -6.63
C LEU A 63 -4.73 -5.89 -5.73
N MET A 64 -4.14 -6.93 -5.12
CA MET A 64 -4.81 -7.75 -4.10
C MET A 64 -5.32 -6.88 -2.96
N ALA A 65 -4.48 -6.00 -2.40
CA ALA A 65 -4.87 -5.10 -1.31
C ALA A 65 -6.02 -4.13 -1.67
N LEU A 66 -6.17 -3.82 -2.96
CA LEU A 66 -7.23 -2.97 -3.50
C LEU A 66 -8.54 -3.74 -3.81
N VAL A 67 -8.49 -5.06 -3.99
CA VAL A 67 -9.66 -5.91 -4.31
C VAL A 67 -10.86 -5.63 -3.40
N PRO A 68 -10.74 -5.61 -2.05
CA PRO A 68 -11.91 -5.42 -1.18
C PRO A 68 -12.64 -4.10 -1.40
N ARG A 69 -11.96 -3.07 -1.93
CA ARG A 69 -12.54 -1.74 -2.17
C ARG A 69 -12.98 -1.52 -3.62
N LEU A 70 -12.26 -2.08 -4.60
CA LEU A 70 -12.48 -1.78 -6.02
C LEU A 70 -13.27 -2.86 -6.77
N ASP A 71 -13.01 -4.15 -6.49
CA ASP A 71 -13.79 -5.26 -7.03
C ASP A 71 -13.94 -6.37 -5.97
N PRO A 72 -14.77 -6.15 -4.94
CA PRO A 72 -14.92 -7.10 -3.82
C PRO A 72 -15.46 -8.47 -4.26
N SER A 73 -15.98 -8.58 -5.49
CA SER A 73 -16.52 -9.82 -6.03
C SER A 73 -15.51 -10.63 -6.82
N LEU A 74 -14.32 -10.10 -7.13
CA LEU A 74 -13.31 -10.76 -7.97
C LEU A 74 -12.97 -12.17 -7.48
N LEU A 75 -12.49 -12.28 -6.23
CA LEU A 75 -12.12 -13.57 -5.65
C LEU A 75 -13.32 -14.52 -5.56
N LYS A 76 -14.53 -13.98 -5.34
CA LYS A 76 -15.74 -14.80 -5.36
C LYS A 76 -16.04 -15.37 -6.73
N ARG A 77 -15.87 -14.60 -7.81
CA ARG A 77 -16.06 -15.10 -9.19
C ARG A 77 -15.10 -16.25 -9.48
N ILE A 78 -13.82 -16.07 -9.16
CA ILE A 78 -12.80 -17.12 -9.31
C ILE A 78 -13.14 -18.35 -8.46
N TYR A 79 -13.61 -18.18 -7.22
CA TYR A 79 -14.03 -19.30 -6.37
C TYR A 79 -15.17 -20.12 -6.99
N LEU A 80 -16.12 -19.48 -7.66
CA LEU A 80 -17.24 -20.18 -8.30
C LEU A 80 -16.79 -21.00 -9.51
N GLU A 81 -15.71 -20.60 -10.17
CA GLU A 81 -15.10 -21.34 -11.29
C GLU A 81 -14.17 -22.45 -10.81
N PHE A 82 -13.43 -22.21 -9.73
CA PHE A 82 -12.46 -23.14 -9.14
C PHE A 82 -12.78 -23.46 -7.67
N PRO A 83 -13.96 -24.04 -7.37
CA PRO A 83 -14.33 -24.37 -6.01
C PRO A 83 -13.40 -25.47 -5.47
N GLY A 84 -12.78 -25.22 -4.31
CA GLY A 84 -11.88 -26.17 -3.64
C GLY A 84 -10.39 -26.00 -3.91
N ASN A 85 -9.96 -24.92 -4.58
CA ASN A 85 -8.55 -24.57 -4.63
C ASN A 85 -8.06 -24.01 -3.26
N GLU A 86 -6.84 -24.37 -2.87
CA GLU A 86 -6.22 -24.00 -1.59
C GLU A 86 -6.11 -22.47 -1.38
N LEU A 87 -6.05 -21.68 -2.46
CA LEU A 87 -6.04 -20.22 -2.39
C LEU A 87 -7.12 -19.67 -1.45
N PHE A 88 -8.31 -20.27 -1.49
CA PHE A 88 -9.47 -19.77 -0.75
C PHE A 88 -9.43 -20.17 0.73
N ASP A 89 -8.69 -21.22 1.10
CA ASP A 89 -8.42 -21.57 2.49
C ASP A 89 -7.49 -20.55 3.16
N PHE A 90 -6.65 -19.88 2.35
CA PHE A 90 -5.78 -18.80 2.78
C PHE A 90 -6.47 -17.43 2.80
N CYS A 91 -7.65 -17.29 2.20
CA CYS A 91 -8.39 -16.03 2.21
C CYS A 91 -9.23 -15.89 3.49
N ALA A 92 -9.36 -14.66 4.00
CA ALA A 92 -10.33 -14.38 5.05
C ALA A 92 -11.73 -14.22 4.44
N THR A 93 -12.79 -14.51 5.20
CA THR A 93 -14.16 -14.22 4.77
C THR A 93 -14.68 -12.97 5.46
N ASN A 94 -15.49 -12.17 4.76
CA ASN A 94 -16.22 -11.08 5.39
C ASN A 94 -17.27 -11.57 6.41
N ASP A 95 -17.85 -10.67 7.19
CA ASP A 95 -18.81 -10.99 8.27
C ASP A 95 -20.01 -11.84 7.82
N ASN A 96 -20.44 -11.66 6.57
CA ASN A 96 -21.56 -12.38 5.98
C ASN A 96 -21.14 -13.73 5.36
N GLY A 97 -19.85 -14.08 5.37
CA GLY A 97 -19.29 -15.29 4.78
C GLY A 97 -19.43 -15.39 3.25
N ARG A 98 -19.66 -14.26 2.57
CA ARG A 98 -20.06 -14.23 1.14
C ARG A 98 -18.95 -13.77 0.20
N LEU A 99 -17.97 -13.06 0.73
CA LEU A 99 -16.86 -12.46 -0.03
C LEU A 99 -15.55 -12.85 0.64
N PHE A 100 -14.53 -13.02 -0.19
CA PHE A 100 -13.17 -13.33 0.22
C PHE A 100 -12.35 -12.04 0.26
N ASN A 101 -11.57 -11.89 1.33
CA ASN A 101 -10.60 -10.83 1.52
C ASN A 101 -9.18 -11.43 1.48
N PRO A 102 -8.25 -10.80 0.75
CA PRO A 102 -6.88 -11.28 0.67
C PRO A 102 -6.17 -11.17 2.01
N THR A 103 -5.31 -12.14 2.28
CA THR A 103 -4.43 -12.17 3.45
C THR A 103 -2.97 -12.27 3.02
N ILE A 104 -2.06 -12.20 3.99
CA ILE A 104 -0.64 -12.49 3.78
C ILE A 104 -0.45 -13.89 3.18
N GLN A 105 -1.14 -14.93 3.68
CA GLN A 105 -1.05 -16.28 3.11
C GLN A 105 -1.54 -16.34 1.67
N ALA A 106 -2.63 -15.64 1.35
CA ALA A 106 -3.16 -15.63 -0.01
C ALA A 106 -2.12 -15.03 -0.98
N VAL A 107 -1.44 -13.96 -0.58
CA VAL A 107 -0.33 -13.36 -1.35
C VAL A 107 0.85 -14.32 -1.47
N GLN A 108 1.27 -14.95 -0.38
CA GLN A 108 2.35 -15.94 -0.40
C GLN A 108 2.05 -17.08 -1.35
N TYR A 109 0.81 -17.59 -1.36
CA TYR A 109 0.37 -18.63 -2.28
C TYR A 109 0.34 -18.14 -3.73
N ILE A 110 -0.14 -16.92 -3.99
CA ILE A 110 -0.16 -16.34 -5.33
C ILE A 110 1.25 -16.23 -5.91
N LEU A 111 2.21 -15.76 -5.11
CA LEU A 111 3.58 -15.57 -5.57
C LEU A 111 4.42 -16.85 -5.54
N GLY A 112 4.24 -17.73 -4.56
CA GLY A 112 5.12 -18.89 -4.35
C GLY A 112 4.53 -20.26 -4.65
N GLY A 113 3.24 -20.35 -4.99
CA GLY A 113 2.61 -21.62 -5.34
C GLY A 113 2.85 -22.70 -4.30
N ASP A 114 3.31 -23.90 -4.65
CA ASP A 114 3.60 -25.00 -3.70
C ASP A 114 5.00 -24.91 -3.06
N SER A 115 5.84 -24.00 -3.55
CA SER A 115 7.23 -23.84 -3.11
C SER A 115 7.27 -23.08 -1.78
N ILE A 116 7.57 -23.78 -0.69
CA ILE A 116 7.75 -23.17 0.64
C ILE A 116 8.82 -22.07 0.60
N SER A 117 9.89 -22.28 -0.18
CA SER A 117 10.97 -21.30 -0.32
C SER A 117 10.50 -20.02 -0.99
N GLU A 118 9.67 -20.12 -2.03
CA GLU A 118 9.13 -18.94 -2.71
C GLU A 118 8.04 -18.26 -1.88
N ARG A 119 7.18 -19.03 -1.18
CA ARG A 119 6.23 -18.48 -0.21
C ARG A 119 6.95 -17.69 0.89
N LEU A 120 8.14 -18.14 1.31
CA LEU A 120 8.96 -17.42 2.28
C LEU A 120 9.56 -16.15 1.67
N ALA A 121 10.11 -16.22 0.46
CA ALA A 121 10.65 -15.06 -0.25
C ALA A 121 9.57 -13.98 -0.50
N ALA A 122 8.32 -14.38 -0.69
CA ALA A 122 7.20 -13.43 -0.84
C ALA A 122 7.01 -12.51 0.39
N LEU A 123 7.49 -12.91 1.58
CA LEU A 123 7.44 -12.06 2.78
C LEU A 123 8.39 -10.87 2.69
N ASP A 124 9.43 -10.90 1.86
CA ASP A 124 10.36 -9.78 1.71
C ASP A 124 9.64 -8.54 1.18
N TYR A 125 8.62 -8.71 0.33
CA TYR A 125 7.75 -7.63 -0.15
C TYR A 125 6.77 -7.10 0.90
N LEU A 126 6.58 -7.81 1.99
CA LEU A 126 5.74 -7.43 3.13
C LEU A 126 6.58 -7.05 4.37
N GLY A 127 7.90 -7.09 4.24
CA GLY A 127 8.84 -6.70 5.28
C GLY A 127 9.00 -5.18 5.39
N PRO A 128 9.62 -4.70 6.47
CA PRO A 128 9.83 -3.27 6.72
C PRO A 128 10.70 -2.59 5.65
N ASP A 129 11.45 -3.37 4.87
CA ASP A 129 12.32 -2.86 3.84
C ASP A 129 11.65 -2.66 2.47
N SER A 130 10.44 -3.19 2.27
CA SER A 130 9.74 -3.10 1.00
C SER A 130 9.16 -1.71 0.76
N VAL A 131 8.99 -1.34 -0.52
CA VAL A 131 8.38 -0.07 -0.90
C VAL A 131 6.94 0.02 -0.38
N LEU A 132 6.22 -1.10 -0.39
CA LEU A 132 4.82 -1.19 0.04
C LEU A 132 4.61 -0.88 1.52
N ILE A 133 5.61 -1.17 2.36
CA ILE A 133 5.57 -0.87 3.80
C ILE A 133 6.21 0.49 4.10
N LYS A 134 7.37 0.81 3.52
CA LYS A 134 8.08 2.09 3.73
C LYS A 134 7.24 3.31 3.37
N GLU A 135 6.43 3.19 2.33
CA GLU A 135 5.56 4.26 1.84
C GLU A 135 4.16 4.23 2.48
N GLU A 136 3.96 3.42 3.52
CA GLU A 136 2.68 3.25 4.23
C GLU A 136 1.52 2.93 3.27
N ILE A 137 1.79 2.13 2.23
CA ILE A 137 0.77 1.75 1.25
C ILE A 137 -0.15 0.69 1.84
N LEU A 138 0.43 -0.36 2.43
CA LEU A 138 -0.31 -1.49 2.98
C LEU A 138 -0.59 -1.33 4.48
N VAL A 139 -1.80 -1.73 4.87
CA VAL A 139 -2.22 -1.90 6.26
C VAL A 139 -2.70 -3.33 6.48
N PHE A 140 -2.37 -3.88 7.64
CA PHE A 140 -2.78 -5.22 8.05
C PHE A 140 -3.87 -5.14 9.12
N SER A 141 -4.85 -6.06 9.09
CA SER A 141 -5.99 -6.03 10.01
C SER A 141 -5.65 -6.28 11.48
N THR A 142 -4.49 -6.86 11.77
CA THR A 142 -3.98 -7.00 13.14
C THR A 142 -2.54 -6.51 13.19
N HIS A 143 -2.23 -5.81 14.26
CA HIS A 143 -0.89 -5.27 14.54
C HIS A 143 0.07 -6.35 15.06
N GLU A 144 -0.43 -7.56 15.34
CA GLU A 144 0.44 -8.69 15.60
C GLU A 144 1.08 -9.12 14.27
N HIS A 145 2.34 -8.72 14.06
CA HIS A 145 3.20 -9.12 12.94
C HIS A 145 3.30 -10.65 12.75
N THR A 146 2.78 -11.45 13.69
CA THR A 146 2.75 -12.92 13.71
C THR A 146 1.44 -13.54 13.23
N ALA A 147 0.37 -12.76 13.04
CA ALA A 147 -0.87 -13.29 12.52
C ALA A 147 -0.76 -13.39 10.99
N ILE A 148 -0.22 -14.49 10.52
CA ILE A 148 -0.06 -14.80 9.09
C ILE A 148 -1.44 -14.79 8.35
N ASN A 149 -2.56 -14.87 9.08
CA ASN A 149 -3.93 -14.72 8.56
C ASN A 149 -4.42 -13.25 8.49
N SER A 150 -3.53 -12.28 8.65
CA SER A 150 -3.88 -10.85 8.58
C SER A 150 -4.39 -10.49 7.19
N GLN A 151 -5.52 -9.78 7.14
CA GLN A 151 -6.05 -9.24 5.88
C GLN A 151 -5.16 -8.11 5.41
N ILE A 152 -4.84 -8.10 4.11
CA ILE A 152 -4.07 -7.03 3.48
C ILE A 152 -5.06 -6.02 2.90
N ASN A 153 -4.86 -4.75 3.26
CA ASN A 153 -5.63 -3.63 2.76
C ASN A 153 -4.69 -2.46 2.42
N VAL A 154 -5.22 -1.42 1.78
CA VAL A 154 -4.49 -0.16 1.53
C VAL A 154 -4.86 0.88 2.59
N HIS A 155 -3.89 1.63 3.11
CA HIS A 155 -4.13 2.79 3.98
C HIS A 155 -5.14 3.77 3.34
N HIS A 156 -5.86 4.54 4.16
CA HIS A 156 -6.84 5.48 3.60
C HIS A 156 -6.16 6.61 2.83
N GLU A 157 -5.08 7.19 3.34
CA GLU A 157 -4.32 8.22 2.59
C GLU A 157 -3.74 7.64 1.30
N ALA A 158 -3.07 6.47 1.39
CA ALA A 158 -2.49 5.81 0.22
C ALA A 158 -3.55 5.52 -0.85
N PHE A 159 -4.74 5.03 -0.47
CA PHE A 159 -5.83 4.80 -1.42
C PHE A 159 -6.25 6.08 -2.16
N ASN A 160 -6.39 7.20 -1.46
CA ASN A 160 -6.76 8.46 -2.09
C ASN A 160 -5.66 9.00 -3.02
N LYS A 161 -4.39 8.86 -2.62
CA LYS A 161 -3.25 9.24 -3.45
C LYS A 161 -3.14 8.39 -4.72
N ILE A 162 -3.31 7.07 -4.57
CA ILE A 162 -3.16 6.09 -5.65
C ILE A 162 -4.34 6.13 -6.63
N ILE A 163 -5.57 6.33 -6.16
CA ILE A 163 -6.77 6.27 -7.00
C ILE A 163 -7.21 7.65 -7.50
N PHE A 164 -7.12 8.68 -6.66
CA PHE A 164 -7.63 10.03 -6.99
C PHE A 164 -6.53 11.07 -7.19
N GLY A 165 -5.27 10.76 -6.85
CA GLY A 165 -4.17 11.73 -6.91
C GLY A 165 -4.27 12.84 -5.87
N VAL A 166 -5.08 12.63 -4.83
CA VAL A 166 -5.26 13.59 -3.74
C VAL A 166 -4.40 13.16 -2.57
N GLU A 167 -3.43 13.99 -2.20
CA GLU A 167 -2.76 13.86 -0.91
C GLU A 167 -3.71 14.37 0.17
N LEU A 168 -4.25 13.44 0.97
CA LEU A 168 -4.97 13.81 2.17
C LEU A 168 -3.95 14.20 3.23
N LEU A 169 -4.18 15.34 3.87
CA LEU A 169 -3.47 15.70 5.08
C LEU A 169 -3.85 14.70 6.19
N PRO A 170 -2.90 14.36 7.08
CA PRO A 170 -3.13 13.40 8.14
C PRO A 170 -4.37 13.81 8.94
N LYS A 171 -5.33 12.89 9.04
CA LYS A 171 -6.51 13.08 9.88
C LYS A 171 -6.16 12.67 11.31
N MET A 172 -6.80 13.32 12.27
CA MET A 172 -6.78 13.01 13.70
C MET A 172 -6.67 11.50 13.96
N SER A 173 -5.57 11.06 14.56
CA SER A 173 -5.48 9.74 15.20
C SER A 173 -5.47 9.92 16.71
N ASN A 174 -5.82 8.87 17.46
CA ASN A 174 -5.71 8.92 18.93
C ASN A 174 -4.26 9.15 19.39
N ASP A 175 -3.27 8.83 18.56
CA ASP A 175 -1.84 8.95 18.87
C ASP A 175 -1.25 10.29 18.42
N PHE A 176 -1.89 10.99 17.47
CA PHE A 176 -1.46 12.29 16.99
C PHE A 176 -2.66 13.23 16.73
N PRO A 177 -3.02 14.07 17.71
CA PRO A 177 -4.24 14.88 17.68
C PRO A 177 -4.07 16.21 16.92
N ALA A 178 -3.07 16.33 16.05
CA ALA A 178 -2.87 17.56 15.27
C ALA A 178 -3.65 17.48 13.96
N GLU A 179 -4.57 18.41 13.78
CA GLU A 179 -5.32 18.59 12.53
C GLU A 179 -4.93 19.93 11.89
N GLN A 180 -4.89 19.98 10.56
CA GLN A 180 -4.62 21.24 9.87
C GLN A 180 -5.80 22.20 10.06
N ILE A 181 -5.54 23.31 10.75
CA ILE A 181 -6.52 24.39 10.94
C ILE A 181 -6.28 25.45 9.87
N HIS A 182 -7.29 25.71 9.04
CA HIS A 182 -7.30 26.88 8.17
C HIS A 182 -7.86 28.08 8.94
N THR A 183 -7.04 29.12 9.08
CA THR A 183 -7.45 30.37 9.74
C THR A 183 -7.06 31.57 8.89
N LEU A 184 -7.94 32.57 8.87
CA LEU A 184 -7.64 33.89 8.28
C LEU A 184 -6.78 34.76 9.21
N ARG A 185 -6.48 34.25 10.41
CA ARG A 185 -5.67 34.95 11.42
C ARG A 185 -4.20 34.80 11.09
N SER A 186 -3.49 35.91 11.23
CA SER A 186 -2.04 35.99 11.10
C SER A 186 -1.36 35.76 12.45
N TRP A 187 -0.03 35.59 12.45
CA TRP A 187 0.78 35.56 13.67
C TRP A 187 0.60 36.82 14.53
N SER A 188 0.22 37.96 13.94
CA SER A 188 -0.05 39.19 14.69
C SER A 188 -1.38 39.16 15.48
N ASP A 189 -2.28 38.24 15.14
CA ASP A 189 -3.52 37.99 15.89
C ASP A 189 -3.30 37.04 17.08
N LEU A 190 -2.11 36.43 17.19
CA LEU A 190 -1.77 35.48 18.23
C LEU A 190 -1.32 36.22 19.50
N ILE A 191 -2.21 36.34 20.48
CA ILE A 191 -1.91 36.99 21.76
C ILE A 191 -1.26 35.95 22.68
N LEU A 192 0.06 36.01 22.81
CA LEU A 192 0.85 35.18 23.70
C LEU A 192 1.77 36.03 24.59
N PRO A 193 2.22 35.50 25.74
CA PRO A 193 3.30 36.12 26.51
C PRO A 193 4.55 36.27 25.64
N GLN A 194 5.28 37.39 25.80
CA GLN A 194 6.47 37.69 24.99
C GLN A 194 7.51 36.56 25.03
N ALA A 195 7.75 35.97 26.21
CA ALA A 195 8.67 34.85 26.36
C ALA A 195 8.31 33.63 25.48
N THR A 196 7.02 33.35 25.33
CA THR A 196 6.53 32.25 24.48
C THR A 196 6.68 32.58 23.00
N LEU A 197 6.50 33.85 22.60
CA LEU A 197 6.76 34.29 21.23
C LEU A 197 8.25 34.17 20.89
N ASP A 198 9.13 34.55 21.81
CA ASP A 198 10.58 34.47 21.60
C ASP A 198 11.05 33.00 21.45
N GLU A 199 10.47 32.07 22.23
CA GLU A 199 10.72 30.63 22.07
C GLU A 199 10.25 30.10 20.71
N LEU A 200 9.05 30.49 20.27
CA LEU A 200 8.53 30.08 18.96
C LEU A 200 9.38 30.62 17.81
N GLN A 201 9.83 31.88 17.89
CA GLN A 201 10.74 32.47 16.92
C GLN A 201 12.11 31.77 16.92
N SER A 202 12.60 31.32 18.08
CA SER A 202 13.83 30.52 18.15
C SER A 202 13.66 29.16 17.47
N ILE A 203 12.51 28.51 17.62
CA ILE A 203 12.21 27.23 16.94
C ILE A 203 12.11 27.43 15.43
N GLU A 204 11.41 28.47 14.98
CA GLU A 204 11.29 28.82 13.55
C GLU A 204 12.66 29.18 12.95
N GLY A 205 13.47 29.96 13.66
CA GLY A 205 14.83 30.31 13.28
C GLY A 205 15.73 29.07 13.17
N TRP A 206 15.61 28.13 14.11
CA TRP A 206 16.33 26.86 14.05
C TRP A 206 15.86 26.00 12.89
N TYR A 207 14.55 25.89 12.64
CA TYR A 207 14.00 25.13 11.51
C TYR A 207 14.50 25.68 10.17
N ASN A 208 14.41 27.00 9.97
CA ASN A 208 14.83 27.66 8.73
C ASN A 208 16.36 27.66 8.53
N SER A 209 17.14 27.61 9.61
CA SER A 209 18.60 27.57 9.56
C SER A 209 19.19 26.17 9.70
N SER A 210 18.35 25.15 9.92
CA SER A 210 18.78 23.78 10.25
C SER A 210 19.65 23.18 9.14
N HIS A 211 19.27 23.42 7.88
CA HIS A 211 20.02 22.97 6.71
C HIS A 211 21.41 23.63 6.62
N ILE A 212 21.49 24.94 6.88
CA ILE A 212 22.75 25.70 6.86
C ILE A 212 23.67 25.24 8.01
N LEU A 213 23.11 25.04 9.21
CA LEU A 213 23.87 24.61 10.38
C LEU A 213 24.35 23.15 10.29
N MET A 214 23.58 22.27 9.65
CA MET A 214 23.91 20.86 9.51
C MET A 214 24.88 20.59 8.35
N GLU A 215 24.77 21.33 7.25
CA GLU A 215 25.58 21.12 6.04
C GLU A 215 26.82 22.03 5.98
N ASP A 216 26.67 23.35 6.17
CA ASP A 216 27.80 24.30 6.01
C ASP A 216 28.76 24.28 7.22
N TRP A 217 28.27 23.93 8.41
CA TRP A 217 29.06 23.95 9.65
C TRP A 217 29.54 22.57 10.10
N ALA A 218 29.31 21.53 9.29
CA ALA A 218 29.78 20.15 9.52
C ALA A 218 29.47 19.60 10.92
N CYS A 219 28.34 20.00 11.52
CA CYS A 219 27.91 19.48 12.83
C CYS A 219 27.29 18.08 12.76
N ARG A 220 27.24 17.46 11.58
CA ARG A 220 26.81 16.07 11.41
C ARG A 220 27.86 15.14 12.02
N LYS A 221 27.60 14.60 13.21
CA LYS A 221 28.42 13.51 13.76
C LYS A 221 28.24 12.26 12.89
N THR A 222 29.35 11.68 12.44
CA THR A 222 29.42 10.30 11.91
C THR A 222 29.01 9.28 12.95
#